data_AF-W2U7V2-F1
#
_entry.id   AF-W2U7V2-F1
#
_cell.length_a   1.000
_cell.length_b   1.000
_cell.length_c   1.000
_cell.angle_alpha   90.00
_cell.angle_beta   90.00
_cell.angle_gamma   90.00
#
_symmetry.space_group_name_H-M   'P 1'
#
loop_
_entity.id
_entity.type
_entity.pdbx_description
1 polymer ?
#
loop_
_entity_poly.entity_id
_entity_poly.type
_entity_poly.pdbx_seq_one_letter_code
_entity_poly.pdbx_strand_id
1 'polypeptide(L)'
;MKLAHWVFLLVTLGVAGAGFYLYLAFPFLEVPTPLGSWPLYYLLPGAYALGFLVGGVYALVLWLWGVGERRALLREVRRLQGEVNALKRERIEEIPRIPDREEV
;
A
#
# COMPACT_ATOMS: atom_id res chain seq x y z
N MET A 1 -10.53 -7.95 1.22
CA MET A 1 -9.10 -8.15 1.57
C MET A 1 -8.71 -9.60 1.86
N LYS A 2 -9.57 -10.46 2.45
CA LYS A 2 -9.23 -11.87 2.74
C LYS A 2 -8.91 -12.72 1.49
N LEU A 3 -9.67 -12.55 0.40
CA LEU A 3 -9.47 -13.33 -0.84
C LEU A 3 -8.06 -13.14 -1.42
N ALA A 4 -7.59 -11.89 -1.51
CA ALA A 4 -6.25 -11.59 -2.02
C ALA A 4 -5.14 -12.25 -1.17
N HIS A 5 -5.30 -12.31 0.15
CA HIS A 5 -4.35 -12.99 1.04
C HIS A 5 -4.36 -14.51 0.82
N TRP A 6 -5.54 -15.11 0.66
CA TRP A 6 -5.68 -16.54 0.34
C TRP A 6 -5.08 -16.88 -1.02
N VAL A 7 -5.36 -16.06 -2.04
CA VAL A 7 -4.77 -16.24 -3.38
C VAL A 7 -3.26 -16.11 -3.30
N PHE A 8 -2.74 -15.10 -2.62
CA PHE A 8 -1.30 -14.93 -2.43
C PHE A 8 -0.68 -16.16 -1.76
N LEU A 9 -1.25 -16.62 -0.65
CA LEU A 9 -0.79 -17.81 0.08
C LEU A 9 -0.79 -19.05 -0.81
N LEU A 10 -1.88 -19.31 -1.55
CA LEU A 10 -1.99 -20.47 -2.43
C LEU A 10 -0.96 -20.41 -3.57
N VAL A 11 -0.73 -19.22 -4.14
CA VAL A 11 0.29 -19.02 -5.18
C VAL A 11 1.69 -19.23 -4.62
N THR A 12 2.02 -18.65 -3.46
CA THR A 12 3.33 -18.84 -2.82
C THR A 12 3.56 -20.31 -2.50
N LEU A 13 2.56 -21.00 -1.96
CA LEU A 13 2.65 -22.42 -1.63
C LEU A 13 2.79 -23.27 -2.89
N GLY A 14 2.06 -22.95 -3.96
CA GLY A 14 2.18 -23.62 -5.25
C GLY A 14 3.57 -23.44 -5.86
N VAL A 15 4.12 -22.23 -5.82
CA VAL A 15 5.48 -21.92 -6.30
C VAL A 15 6.53 -22.67 -5.48
N ALA A 16 6.43 -22.64 -4.16
CA ALA A 16 7.35 -23.35 -3.27
C ALA A 16 7.28 -24.86 -3.48
N GLY A 17 6.06 -25.42 -3.54
CA GLY A 17 5.84 -26.85 -3.76
C GLY A 17 6.32 -27.32 -5.12
N ALA A 18 6.03 -26.58 -6.20
CA ALA A 18 6.50 -26.90 -7.54
C ALA A 18 8.03 -26.78 -7.65
N GLY A 19 8.62 -25.73 -7.08
CA GLY A 19 10.08 -25.57 -7.04
C GLY A 19 10.77 -26.69 -6.26
N PHE A 20 10.22 -27.06 -5.10
CA PHE A 20 10.75 -28.17 -4.28
C PHE A 20 10.59 -29.52 -4.98
N TYR A 21 9.45 -29.75 -5.64
CA TYR A 21 9.24 -30.95 -6.45
C TYR A 21 10.26 -31.06 -7.58
N LEU A 22 10.48 -29.97 -8.33
CA LEU A 22 11.48 -29.94 -9.40
C LEU A 22 12.89 -30.18 -8.86
N TYR A 23 13.22 -29.61 -7.71
CA TYR A 23 14.50 -29.82 -7.05
C TYR A 23 14.74 -31.29 -6.69
N LEU A 24 13.73 -31.98 -6.16
CA LEU A 24 13.85 -33.40 -5.77
C LEU A 24 13.78 -34.36 -6.97
N ALA A 25 12.83 -34.15 -7.88
CA ALA A 25 12.56 -35.08 -8.97
C ALA A 25 13.49 -34.90 -10.17
N PHE A 26 13.92 -33.66 -10.44
CA PHE A 26 14.65 -33.30 -11.65
C PHE A 26 15.81 -32.31 -11.36
N PRO A 27 16.74 -32.64 -10.45
CA PRO A 27 17.83 -31.72 -10.09
C PRO A 27 18.80 -31.45 -11.26
N PHE A 28 18.85 -32.35 -12.24
CA PHE A 28 19.72 -32.29 -13.42
C PHE A 28 19.08 -31.59 -14.61
N LEU A 29 17.81 -31.18 -14.53
CA LEU A 29 17.20 -30.42 -15.63
C LEU A 29 17.74 -29.01 -15.63
N GLU A 30 18.38 -28.65 -16.74
CA GLU A 30 18.95 -27.33 -16.98
C GLU A 30 18.22 -26.64 -18.13
N VAL A 31 18.09 -25.32 -18.01
CA VAL A 31 17.60 -24.45 -19.07
C VAL A 31 18.81 -23.78 -19.71
N PRO A 32 18.99 -23.88 -21.03
CA PRO A 32 20.02 -23.13 -21.72
C PRO A 32 19.64 -21.65 -21.70
N THR A 33 20.49 -20.82 -21.10
CA THR A 33 20.34 -19.36 -21.11
C THR A 33 21.59 -18.70 -21.73
N PRO A 34 21.49 -17.44 -22.21
CA PRO A 34 22.65 -16.72 -22.73
C PRO A 34 23.82 -16.58 -21.74
N LEU A 35 23.55 -16.72 -20.43
CA LEU A 35 24.54 -16.63 -19.36
C LEU A 35 25.08 -18.00 -18.91
N GLY A 36 24.71 -19.08 -19.62
CA GLY A 36 25.08 -20.46 -19.29
C GLY A 36 23.86 -21.33 -18.96
N SER A 37 24.11 -22.59 -18.63
CA SER A 37 23.06 -23.50 -18.16
C SER A 37 22.63 -23.14 -16.75
N TRP A 38 21.33 -22.99 -16.54
CA TRP A 38 20.76 -22.70 -15.23
C TRP A 38 19.84 -23.83 -14.78
N PRO A 39 19.88 -24.26 -13.51
CA PRO A 39 18.98 -25.29 -13.04
C PRO A 39 17.51 -24.86 -13.15
N LEU A 40 16.68 -25.69 -13.76
CA LEU A 40 15.28 -25.38 -14.06
C LEU A 40 14.47 -25.07 -12.79
N TYR A 41 14.82 -25.73 -11.67
CA TYR A 41 14.11 -25.56 -10.40
C TYR A 41 14.24 -24.13 -9.83
N TYR A 42 15.19 -23.32 -10.29
CA TYR A 42 15.28 -21.89 -9.92
C TYR A 42 14.38 -20.98 -10.74
N LEU A 43 13.92 -21.42 -11.92
CA LEU A 43 13.21 -20.54 -12.86
C LEU A 43 11.90 -20.02 -12.25
N LEU A 44 11.11 -20.93 -11.68
CA LEU A 44 9.76 -20.62 -11.18
C LEU A 44 9.81 -19.80 -9.87
N PRO A 45 10.62 -20.18 -8.85
CA PRO A 45 10.84 -19.32 -7.67
C PRO A 45 11.49 -17.98 -8.01
N GLY A 46 12.44 -17.95 -8.94
CA GLY A 46 13.12 -16.74 -9.37
C GLY A 46 12.18 -15.74 -10.05
N ALA A 47 11.37 -16.21 -11.01
CA ALA A 47 10.36 -15.38 -11.66
C ALA A 47 9.32 -14.84 -10.66
N TYR A 48 8.89 -15.68 -9.71
CA TYR A 48 7.96 -15.26 -8.66
C TYR A 48 8.57 -14.17 -7.76
N ALA A 49 9.81 -14.34 -7.33
CA ALA A 49 10.51 -13.35 -6.50
C ALA A 49 10.68 -12.02 -7.23
N LEU A 50 11.04 -12.04 -8.52
CA LEU A 50 11.13 -10.84 -9.36
C LEU A 50 9.78 -10.13 -9.48
N GLY A 51 8.70 -10.87 -9.75
CA GLY A 51 7.35 -10.32 -9.81
C GLY A 51 6.92 -9.68 -8.48
N PHE A 52 7.24 -10.33 -7.35
CA PHE A 52 6.97 -9.79 -6.02
C PHE A 52 7.75 -8.49 -5.75
N LEU A 53 9.03 -8.44 -6.13
CA LEU A 53 9.86 -7.24 -5.96
C LEU A 53 9.32 -6.07 -6.80
N VAL A 54 9.04 -6.29 -8.08
CA VAL A 54 8.50 -5.25 -8.97
C VAL A 54 7.15 -4.77 -8.47
N GLY A 55 6.24 -5.68 -8.12
CA GLY A 55 4.94 -5.34 -7.55
C GLY A 55 5.05 -4.59 -6.23
N GLY A 56 5.98 -5.00 -5.36
CA GLY A 56 6.27 -4.35 -4.09
C GLY A 56 6.78 -2.92 -4.25
N VAL A 57 7.70 -2.69 -5.19
CA VAL A 57 8.19 -1.34 -5.54
C VAL A 57 7.04 -0.47 -6.05
N TYR A 58 6.19 -1.00 -6.93
CA TYR A 58 5.06 -0.24 -7.46
C TYR A 58 4.05 0.12 -6.36
N ALA A 59 3.71 -0.84 -5.49
CA ALA A 59 2.85 -0.60 -4.33
C ALA A 59 3.45 0.43 -3.37
N LEU A 60 4.77 0.39 -3.16
CA LEU A 60 5.47 1.35 -2.31
C LEU A 60 5.42 2.77 -2.89
N VAL A 61 5.65 2.93 -4.21
CA VAL A 61 5.56 4.23 -4.89
C VAL A 61 4.14 4.80 -4.78
N LEU A 62 3.12 3.99 -5.07
CA LEU A 62 1.71 4.39 -4.92
C LEU A 62 1.38 4.80 -3.49
N TRP A 63 1.87 4.05 -2.50
CA TRP A 63 1.68 4.37 -1.10
C TRP A 63 2.34 5.70 -0.72
N LEU A 64 3.57 5.96 -1.18
CA LEU A 64 4.27 7.21 -0.91
C LEU A 64 3.54 8.42 -1.52
N TRP A 65 3.01 8.29 -2.73
CA TRP A 65 2.17 9.32 -3.34
C TRP A 65 0.89 9.57 -2.53
N GLY A 66 0.16 8.51 -2.16
CA GLY A 66 -1.04 8.65 -1.35
C GLY A 66 -0.78 9.27 0.03
N VAL A 67 0.37 8.98 0.66
CA VAL A 67 0.79 9.63 1.91
C VAL A 67 1.07 11.12 1.70
N GLY A 68 1.68 11.49 0.57
CA GLY A 68 1.92 12.87 0.19
C GLY A 68 0.62 13.66 0.04
N GLU A 69 -0.33 13.13 -0.73
CA GLU A 69 -1.65 13.73 -0.93
C GLU A 69 -2.42 13.86 0.39
N ARG A 70 -2.42 12.81 1.21
CA ARG A 70 -3.05 12.85 2.54
C ARG A 70 -2.46 13.95 3.42
N ARG A 71 -1.15 14.16 3.38
CA ARG A 71 -0.49 15.24 4.14
C ARG A 71 -0.87 16.61 3.61
N ALA A 72 -0.99 16.78 2.30
CA ALA A 72 -1.46 18.03 1.69
C ALA A 72 -2.90 18.35 2.12
N LEU A 73 -3.81 17.38 1.97
CA LEU A 73 -5.20 17.48 2.40
C LEU A 73 -5.32 17.82 3.89
N LEU A 74 -4.51 17.20 4.75
CA LEU A 74 -4.51 17.51 6.19
C LEU A 74 -4.05 18.94 6.50
N ARG A 75 -3.12 19.52 5.73
CA ARG A 75 -2.73 20.92 5.89
C ARG A 75 -3.86 21.86 5.49
N GLU A 76 -4.54 21.54 4.40
CA GLU A 76 -5.65 22.31 3.88
C GLU A 76 -6.85 22.29 4.83
N VAL A 77 -7.18 21.12 5.38
CA VAL A 77 -8.19 20.97 6.44
C VAL A 77 -7.83 21.84 7.66
N ARG A 78 -6.57 21.82 8.12
CA ARG A 78 -6.15 22.67 9.25
C ARG A 78 -6.28 24.16 8.95
N ARG A 79 -5.94 24.59 7.73
CA ARG A 79 -6.09 25.98 7.31
C ARG A 79 -7.56 26.40 7.31
N LEU A 80 -8.42 25.62 6.66
CA LEU A 80 -9.87 25.86 6.63
C LEU A 80 -10.47 25.88 8.04
N GLN A 81 -10.00 25.00 8.92
CA GLN A 81 -10.43 24.99 10.32
C GLN A 81 -10.00 26.26 11.07
N GLY A 82 -8.82 26.81 10.74
CA GLY A 82 -8.36 28.10 11.24
C GLY A 82 -9.23 29.27 10.76
N GLU A 83 -9.57 29.30 9.47
CA GLU A 83 -10.45 30.32 8.87
C GLU A 83 -11.87 30.24 9.47
N VAL A 84 -12.43 29.04 9.62
CA VAL A 84 -13.73 28.84 10.29
C VAL A 84 -13.70 29.30 11.75
N ASN A 85 -12.61 29.04 12.48
CA ASN A 85 -12.48 29.46 13.87
C ASN A 85 -12.32 30.98 14.00
N ALA A 86 -11.65 31.64 13.05
CA ALA A 86 -11.56 33.10 12.99
C ALA A 86 -12.93 33.74 12.71
N LEU A 87 -13.66 33.22 11.70
CA LEU A 87 -15.02 33.66 11.38
C LEU A 87 -16.00 33.43 12.54
N LYS A 88 -15.84 32.35 13.30
CA LYS A 88 -16.62 32.13 14.53
C LYS A 88 -16.30 33.15 15.61
N ARG A 89 -15.05 33.58 15.75
CA ARG A 89 -14.65 34.61 16.72
C ARG A 89 -15.18 35.99 16.33
N GLU A 90 -15.05 36.39 15.06
CA GLU A 90 -15.61 37.66 14.56
C GLU A 90 -17.13 37.69 14.74
N ARG A 91 -17.83 36.58 14.44
CA ARG A 91 -19.28 36.50 14.69
C ARG A 91 -19.64 36.59 16.18
N ILE A 92 -18.78 36.16 17.10
CA ILE A 92 -19.01 36.30 18.55
C ILE A 92 -18.83 37.76 19.00
N GLU A 93 -17.95 38.53 18.34
CA GLU A 93 -17.79 39.97 18.59
C GLU A 93 -18.93 40.81 18.00
N GLU A 94 -19.53 40.40 16.88
CA GLU A 94 -20.65 41.10 16.25
C GLU A 94 -22.04 40.74 16.79
N ILE A 95 -22.20 39.66 17.56
CA ILE A 95 -23.49 39.40 18.21
C ILE A 95 -23.65 40.41 19.35
N PRO A 96 -24.55 41.40 19.24
CA PRO A 96 -24.87 42.21 20.39
C PRO A 96 -25.42 41.26 21.44
N ARG A 97 -24.81 41.26 22.62
CA ARG A 97 -25.30 40.53 23.79
C ARG A 97 -26.76 40.96 24.01
N ILE A 98 -27.71 40.16 23.53
CA ILE A 98 -29.14 40.39 23.78
C ILE A 98 -29.30 40.24 25.30
N PRO A 99 -29.66 41.30 26.04
CA PRO A 99 -29.66 41.28 27.50
C PRO A 99 -30.76 40.42 28.14
N ASP A 100 -31.48 39.59 27.38
CA ASP A 100 -32.81 39.12 27.76
C ASP A 100 -32.99 37.60 27.61
N ARG A 101 -31.93 36.83 27.85
CA ARG A 101 -32.10 35.40 28.12
C ARG A 101 -32.05 35.19 29.63
N GLU A 102 -33.22 35.38 30.24
CA GLU A 102 -33.51 34.86 31.58
C GLU A 102 -33.15 33.37 31.60
N GLU A 103 -32.29 33.01 32.55
CA GLU A 103 -32.03 31.62 32.92
C GLU A 103 -33.32 31.06 33.51
N VAL A 104 -33.96 30.15 32.78
CA VAL A 104 -35.01 29.24 33.29
C VAL A 104 -34.60 27.82 32.96
#